data_AF-W1YG48-F1
#
_entry.id   AF-W1YG48-F1
#
_cell.length_a   1.000
_cell.length_b   1.000
_cell.length_c   1.000
_cell.angle_alpha   90.00
_cell.angle_beta   90.00
_cell.angle_gamma   90.00
#
_symmetry.space_group_name_H-M   'P 1'
#
loop_
_entity.id
_entity.type
_entity.pdbx_description
1 polymer ?
#
loop_
_entity_poly.entity_id
_entity_poly.type
_entity_poly.pdbx_seq_one_letter_code
_entity_poly.pdbx_strand_id
1 'polypeptide(L)' 'MTPIVGLGFGLAIFDTRLIKQSLEVLFTQVLVSLLVSALYFWISPLSYESSELIARTSPTIWDVLIAIAGG' A
#
# COMPACT_ATOMS: atom_id res chain seq x y z
N MET A 1 14.63 -7.13 -9.90
CA MET A 1 13.40 -7.91 -10.19
C MET A 1 12.27 -7.27 -9.43
N THR A 2 11.15 -6.95 -10.08
CA THR A 2 9.97 -6.41 -9.39
C THR A 2 9.46 -7.47 -8.41
N PRO A 3 9.47 -7.25 -7.08
CA PRO A 3 9.17 -8.30 -6.10
C PRO A 3 7.75 -8.87 -6.25
N ILE A 4 6.80 -8.08 -6.79
CA ILE A 4 5.47 -8.56 -7.18
C ILE A 4 5.54 -9.64 -8.27
N VAL A 5 6.36 -9.40 -9.31
CA VAL A 5 6.57 -10.37 -10.40
C VAL A 5 7.34 -11.60 -9.88
N GLY A 6 8.29 -11.41 -8.97
CA GLY A 6 9.01 -12.50 -8.31
C GLY A 6 8.10 -13.41 -7.47
N LEU A 7 7.13 -12.83 -6.77
CA LEU A 7 6.13 -13.56 -5.97
C LEU A 7 5.19 -14.37 -6.87
N GLY A 8 4.67 -13.76 -7.94
CA GLY A 8 3.81 -14.43 -8.92
C GLY A 8 4.53 -15.55 -9.69
N PHE A 9 5.78 -15.30 -10.08
CA PHE A 9 6.61 -16.32 -10.72
C PHE A 9 6.94 -17.47 -9.76
N GLY A 10 7.31 -17.17 -8.51
CA GLY A 10 7.58 -18.17 -7.47
C GLY A 10 6.37 -19.06 -7.17
N LEU A 11 5.16 -18.51 -7.20
CA LEU A 11 3.92 -19.28 -7.09
C LEU A 11 3.71 -20.20 -8.30
N ALA A 12 4.01 -19.73 -9.52
CA ALA A 12 3.86 -20.52 -10.74
C ALA A 12 4.81 -21.73 -10.79
N ILE A 13 6.03 -21.59 -10.26
CA ILE A 13 7.03 -22.68 -10.21
C ILE A 13 7.02 -23.45 -8.88
N PHE A 14 6.10 -23.14 -7.96
CA PHE A 14 6.04 -23.69 -6.60
C PHE A 14 7.36 -23.58 -5.80
N ASP A 15 8.16 -22.55 -6.07
CA ASP A 15 9.40 -22.28 -5.35
C ASP A 15 9.13 -21.47 -4.08
N THR A 16 8.95 -22.18 -2.97
CA THR A 16 8.70 -21.59 -1.65
C THR A 16 9.83 -20.67 -1.16
N ARG A 17 11.07 -20.85 -1.62
CA ARG A 17 12.19 -19.98 -1.25
C ARG A 17 12.07 -18.64 -1.97
N LEU A 18 11.76 -18.66 -3.27
CA LEU A 18 11.55 -17.44 -4.05
C LEU A 18 10.33 -16.66 -3.59
N ILE A 19 9.24 -17.35 -3.21
CA ILE A 19 8.03 -16.74 -2.64
C ILE A 19 8.37 -16.00 -1.34
N LYS A 20 9.04 -16.66 -0.39
CA LYS A 20 9.41 -16.04 0.89
C LYS A 20 10.29 -14.81 0.69
N GLN A 21 11.33 -14.94 -0.13
CA GLN A 21 12.24 -13.83 -0.41
C GLN A 21 11.52 -12.65 -1.07
N SER A 22 10.65 -12.92 -2.05
CA SER A 22 9.89 -11.87 -2.73
C SER A 22 8.90 -11.17 -1.78
N LEU A 23 8.31 -11.92 -0.85
CA LEU A 23 7.39 -11.42 0.16
C LEU A 23 8.09 -10.56 1.21
N GLU A 24 9.26 -10.96 1.69
CA GLU A 24 10.09 -10.16 2.61
C GLU A 24 10.51 -8.81 1.98
N VAL A 25 10.89 -8.83 0.71
CA VAL A 25 11.26 -7.60 -0.01
C VAL A 25 10.04 -6.70 -0.21
N LEU A 26 8.89 -7.25 -0.61
CA LEU A 26 7.64 -6.51 -0.77
C LEU A 26 7.20 -5.86 0.55
N PHE A 27 7.23 -6.63 1.63
CA PHE A 27 6.86 -6.15 2.96
C PHE A 27 7.79 -5.00 3.40
N THR A 28 9.09 -5.15 3.21
CA THR A 28 10.07 -4.10 3.53
C THR A 28 9.81 -2.84 2.71
N GLN A 29 9.49 -2.96 1.41
CA GLN A 29 9.18 -1.81 0.57
C GLN A 29 7.92 -1.05 1.03
N VAL A 30 6.86 -1.78 1.38
CA VAL A 30 5.63 -1.19 1.93
C VAL A 30 5.89 -0.49 3.26
N LEU A 31 6.67 -1.13 4.13
CA LEU A 31 6.99 -0.58 5.45
C LEU A 31 7.85 0.69 5.33
N VAL A 32 8.84 0.69 4.45
CA VAL A 32 9.67 1.87 4.16
C VAL A 32 8.83 2.98 3.51
N SER A 33 7.98 2.68 2.54
CA SER A 33 7.14 3.71 1.90
C SER A 33 6.15 4.33 2.89
N LEU A 34 5.55 3.51 3.75
CA LEU A 34 4.65 3.96 4.82
C LEU A 34 5.40 4.84 5.83
N LEU A 35 6.59 4.42 6.28
CA LEU A 35 7.40 5.20 7.20
C LEU A 35 7.86 6.52 6.58
N VAL A 36 8.32 6.51 5.34
CA VAL A 36 8.74 7.73 4.63
C VAL A 36 7.55 8.67 4.44
N SER A 37 6.38 8.15 4.08
CA SER A 37 5.17 8.97 3.96
C SER A 37 4.73 9.54 5.31
N ALA A 38 4.73 8.72 6.37
CA ALA A 38 4.40 9.16 7.72
C ALA A 38 5.38 10.23 8.24
N LEU A 39 6.69 10.03 8.02
CA LEU A 39 7.71 11.02 8.37
C LEU A 39 7.56 12.30 7.55
N TYR A 40 7.26 12.18 6.26
CA TYR A 40 7.00 13.32 5.39
C TYR A 40 5.80 14.14 5.89
N PHE A 41 4.67 13.49 6.22
CA PHE A 41 3.50 14.16 6.79
C PHE A 41 3.73 14.69 8.20
N TRP A 42 4.61 14.06 8.98
CA TRP A 42 4.95 14.52 10.33
C TRP A 42 5.87 15.75 10.31
N ILE A 43 6.80 15.82 9.36
CA ILE A 43 7.72 16.95 9.19
C ILE A 43 7.07 18.10 8.40
N SER A 44 6.20 17.77 7.45
CA SER A 44 5.46 18.77 6.68
C SER A 44 4.33 19.35 7.52
N PRO A 45 4.33 20.66 7.86
CA PRO A 45 3.23 21.29 8.55
C PRO A 45 2.10 21.53 7.54
N LEU A 46 1.43 20.46 7.11
CA LEU A 46 0.14 20.55 6.44
C LEU A 46 -0.96 20.80 7.48
N SER A 47 -0.75 21.82 8.30
CA SER A 47 -1.77 22.45 9.15
C SER A 47 -2.54 23.49 8.33
N TYR A 48 -2.92 23.13 7.11
CA TYR A 48 -3.95 23.84 6.38
C TYR A 48 -4.92 22.78 5.89
N GLU A 49 -5.88 22.46 6.76
CA GLU A 49 -7.09 21.76 6.38
C GLU A 49 -7.75 22.57 5.27
N SER A 50 -7.45 22.27 4.01
CA SER A 50 -8.28 22.75 2.93
C SER A 50 -9.66 22.14 3.15
N SER A 51 -10.66 23.01 3.28
CA SER A 51 -12.07 22.74 3.57
C SER A 51 -12.75 21.73 2.63
N GLU A 52 -12.03 21.17 1.66
CA GLU A 52 -12.47 20.14 0.73
C GLU A 52 -12.27 18.70 1.26
N LEU A 53 -11.39 18.48 2.25
CA LEU A 53 -11.15 17.14 2.82
C LEU A 53 -12.28 16.70 3.76
N ILE A 54 -12.87 17.62 4.52
CA ILE A 54 -13.99 17.37 5.45
C ILE A 54 -15.30 17.09 4.68
N ALA A 55 -15.43 17.59 3.45
CA ALA A 55 -16.57 17.28 2.60
C ALA A 55 -16.52 15.84 2.02
N ARG A 56 -15.36 15.17 2.09
CA ARG A 56 -15.14 13.78 1.64
C ARG A 56 -14.99 12.79 2.80
N THR A 57 -15.05 13.21 4.06
CA THR A 57 -15.04 12.34 5.26
C THR A 57 -16.39 11.66 5.55
N SER A 58 -17.30 11.57 4.59
CA SER A 58 -18.42 10.62 4.62
C SER A 58 -18.24 9.53 3.56
N PRO A 59 -17.19 8.69 3.62
CA PRO A 59 -17.15 7.51 2.77
C PRO A 59 -18.31 6.62 3.20
N THR A 60 -19.23 6.36 2.28
CA THR A 60 -20.33 5.44 2.55
C THR A 60 -19.79 4.00 2.43
N ILE A 61 -20.48 3.04 3.03
CA ILE A 61 -20.15 1.60 2.89
C ILE A 61 -19.95 1.18 1.42
N TRP A 62 -20.55 1.91 0.48
CA TRP A 62 -20.40 1.73 -0.96
C TRP A 62 -18.98 1.94 -1.47
N ASP A 63 -18.23 2.92 -0.95
CA ASP A 63 -16.85 3.18 -1.42
C ASP A 63 -15.90 2.05 -1.02
N VAL A 64 -16.13 1.45 0.16
CA VAL A 64 -15.38 0.27 0.63
C VAL A 64 -15.71 -0.96 -0.22
N LEU A 65 -16.98 -1.13 -0.61
CA LEU A 65 -17.42 -2.26 -1.42
C LEU A 65 -16.90 -2.18 -2.87
N ILE A 66 -16.83 -0.98 -3.44
CA ILE A 66 -16.23 -0.73 -4.76
C ILE A 66 -14.72 -0.94 -4.71
N ALA A 67 -14.02 -0.52 -3.65
CA ALA A 67 -12.59 -0.74 -3.51
C ALA A 67 -12.22 -2.24 -3.42
N ILE A 68 -13.11 -3.07 -2.86
CA ILE A 68 -12.94 -4.54 -2.83
C ILE A 68 -13.31 -5.17 -4.17
N ALA A 69 -14.33 -4.67 -4.86
CA ALA A 69 -14.81 -5.22 -6.13
C ALA A 69 -14.00 -4.78 -7.36
N GLY A 70 -13.35 -3.62 -7.29
CA GLY A 70 -12.53 -3.05 -8.37
C GLY A 70 -11.02 -3.32 -8.24
N GLY A 71 -10.62 -4.06 -7.20
CA GLY A 71 -9.25 -4.58 -7.03
C GLY A 71 -8.96 -5.77 -7.92
#